data_AF-A0A3D0U629-F1
#
_entry.id   AF-A0A3D0U629-F1
#
_cell.length_a   1.000
_cell.length_b   1.000
_cell.length_c   1.000
_cell.angle_alpha   90.00
_cell.angle_beta   90.00
_cell.angle_gamma   90.00
#
_symmetry.space_group_name_H-M   'P 1'
#
loop_
_entity.id
_entity.type
_entity.pdbx_description
1 polymer ?
#
loop_
_entity_poly.entity_id
_entity_poly.type
_entity_poly.pdbx_seq_one_letter_code
_entity_poly.pdbx_strand_id
1 'polypeptide(L)'
;MMKATYDKLITPNGQPQYGRFNQAFTEINYKDFDYRTTMDKPANGLQRHFHFNQFHFIGLHSQSYTLACAIANVRYVANAFVYLYNHETGQMHRHSFIQPLGLRCQQSNKPFSGLSRFSKGSARFEILGRNQPNRYHLDISIGKDIRVDATLTQMPQQQPVTLCTRTGYNGWAYTQKHTNLATEGFIQWHKDSIALEATVFSGSSDWSCGYMRRETAWNW
;
A
#
# COMPACT_ATOMS: atom_id res chain seq x y z
N MET A 1 -0.85 -19.73 17.43
CA MET A 1 -1.29 -18.71 16.45
C MET A 1 -2.76 -18.93 16.18
N MET A 2 -3.62 -17.92 16.37
CA MET A 2 -5.05 -18.05 16.08
C MET A 2 -5.25 -18.09 14.56
N LYS A 3 -5.82 -19.18 14.05
CA LYS A 3 -6.34 -19.20 12.67
C LYS A 3 -7.58 -18.30 12.63
N ALA A 4 -7.73 -17.46 11.62
CA ALA A 4 -8.97 -16.71 11.40
C ALA A 4 -10.14 -17.71 11.38
N THR A 5 -11.17 -17.43 12.18
CA THR A 5 -12.37 -18.30 12.27
C THR A 5 -13.40 -17.92 11.21
N TYR A 6 -13.15 -16.83 10.47
CA TYR A 6 -14.04 -16.23 9.49
C TYR A 6 -13.23 -15.67 8.31
N ASP A 7 -13.75 -15.83 7.09
CA ASP A 7 -13.08 -15.45 5.84
C ASP A 7 -13.04 -13.93 5.58
N LYS A 8 -13.63 -13.12 6.46
CA LYS A 8 -13.55 -11.65 6.40
C LYS A 8 -12.88 -11.07 7.64
N LEU A 9 -12.25 -9.91 7.49
CA LEU A 9 -11.58 -9.26 8.61
C LEU A 9 -12.56 -8.85 9.71
N ILE A 10 -13.66 -8.18 9.34
CA ILE A 10 -14.72 -7.80 10.28
C ILE A 10 -15.70 -8.96 10.43
N THR A 11 -15.91 -9.40 11.67
CA THR A 11 -16.82 -10.49 12.02
C THR A 11 -18.28 -10.00 12.14
N PRO A 12 -19.27 -10.91 12.22
CA PRO A 12 -20.69 -10.52 12.32
C PRO A 12 -21.06 -9.64 13.52
N ASN A 13 -20.24 -9.62 14.58
CA ASN A 13 -20.46 -8.72 15.73
C ASN A 13 -19.97 -7.27 15.48
N GLY A 14 -19.51 -6.97 14.26
CA GLY A 14 -19.00 -5.64 13.89
C GLY A 14 -17.57 -5.36 14.35
N GLN A 15 -16.84 -6.33 14.89
CA GLN A 15 -15.44 -6.14 15.33
C GLN A 15 -14.46 -6.86 14.40
N PRO A 16 -13.25 -6.29 14.18
CA PRO A 16 -12.20 -6.96 13.43
C PRO A 16 -11.64 -8.15 14.20
N GLN A 17 -11.20 -9.17 13.46
CA GLN A 17 -10.29 -10.18 13.97
C GLN A 17 -8.91 -9.52 14.18
N TYR A 18 -8.28 -9.79 15.32
CA TYR A 18 -6.95 -9.25 15.66
C TYR A 18 -5.90 -10.35 15.69
N GLY A 19 -4.65 -9.96 15.44
CA GLY A 19 -3.50 -10.85 15.46
C GLY A 19 -2.90 -11.07 14.07
N ARG A 20 -1.96 -12.00 14.02
CA ARG A 20 -1.28 -12.43 12.79
C ARG A 20 -2.09 -13.52 12.10
N PHE A 21 -2.22 -13.42 10.78
CA PHE A 21 -2.93 -14.37 9.94
C PHE A 21 -1.96 -15.13 9.04
N ASN A 22 -2.26 -16.40 8.80
CA ASN A 22 -1.49 -17.26 7.89
C ASN A 22 -1.95 -17.13 6.43
N GLN A 23 -3.09 -16.47 6.20
CA GLN A 23 -3.65 -16.27 4.88
C GLN A 23 -4.09 -14.81 4.73
N ALA A 24 -3.87 -14.27 3.53
CA ALA A 24 -4.36 -12.97 3.11
C ALA A 24 -5.89 -12.96 3.01
N PHE A 25 -6.53 -11.87 3.44
CA PHE A 25 -7.94 -11.65 3.16
C PHE A 25 -8.09 -11.19 1.71
N THR A 26 -9.05 -11.76 0.97
CA THR A 26 -9.29 -11.38 -0.43
C THR A 26 -9.80 -9.93 -0.53
N GLU A 27 -10.63 -9.51 0.43
CA GLU A 27 -11.18 -8.17 0.51
C GLU A 27 -11.36 -7.75 1.97
N ILE A 28 -11.01 -6.51 2.28
CA ILE A 28 -11.23 -5.94 3.61
C ILE A 28 -12.61 -5.28 3.67
N ASN A 29 -13.54 -5.94 4.37
CA ASN A 29 -14.91 -5.51 4.58
C ASN A 29 -15.04 -4.41 5.66
N TYR A 30 -14.24 -3.35 5.57
CA TYR A 30 -14.17 -2.29 6.59
C TYR A 30 -15.52 -1.57 6.83
N LYS A 31 -16.45 -1.64 5.89
CA LYS A 31 -17.79 -1.05 6.02
C LYS A 31 -18.64 -1.77 7.07
N ASP A 32 -18.37 -3.05 7.31
CA ASP A 32 -19.08 -3.87 8.29
C ASP A 32 -18.64 -3.56 9.73
N PHE A 33 -17.54 -2.82 9.91
CA PHE A 33 -17.02 -2.46 11.23
C PHE A 33 -18.03 -1.58 11.97
N ASP A 34 -18.38 -1.91 13.22
CA ASP A 34 -19.15 -1.06 14.12
C ASP A 34 -18.26 0.08 14.64
N TYR A 35 -18.09 1.11 13.79
CA TYR A 35 -17.26 2.25 14.13
C TYR A 35 -17.98 3.21 15.08
N ARG A 36 -17.35 3.47 16.22
CA ARG A 36 -17.89 4.34 17.27
C ARG A 36 -16.96 5.51 17.58
N THR A 37 -17.56 6.61 18.01
CA THR A 37 -16.86 7.78 18.54
C THR A 37 -16.15 7.45 19.86
N THR A 38 -15.31 8.33 20.37
CA THR A 38 -14.63 8.16 21.67
C THR A 38 -15.59 8.14 22.87
N MET A 39 -16.85 8.52 22.66
CA MET A 39 -17.92 8.47 23.67
C MET A 39 -18.88 7.28 23.43
N ASP A 40 -18.43 6.25 22.71
CA ASP A 40 -19.15 5.01 22.38
C ASP A 40 -20.47 5.16 21.60
N LYS A 41 -20.74 6.36 21.06
CA LYS A 41 -21.85 6.58 20.13
C LYS A 41 -21.49 6.07 18.72
N PRO A 42 -22.44 5.50 17.96
CA PRO A 42 -22.21 5.14 16.56
C PRO A 42 -21.69 6.34 15.74
N ALA A 43 -20.63 6.12 14.97
CA ALA A 43 -20.10 7.15 14.08
C ALA A 43 -20.99 7.29 12.84
N ASN A 44 -21.23 8.53 12.42
CA ASN A 44 -22.02 8.82 11.23
C ASN A 44 -21.27 8.48 9.93
N GLY A 45 -21.97 8.52 8.80
CA GLY A 45 -21.40 8.17 7.49
C GLY A 45 -20.19 9.01 7.07
N LEU A 46 -20.18 10.30 7.39
CA LEU A 46 -19.05 11.19 7.09
C LEU A 46 -17.83 10.83 7.94
N GLN A 47 -18.01 10.62 9.24
CA GLN A 47 -16.94 10.18 10.14
C GLN A 47 -16.34 8.85 9.67
N ARG A 48 -17.20 7.88 9.31
CA ARG A 48 -16.76 6.60 8.74
C ARG A 48 -15.96 6.78 7.46
N HIS A 49 -16.43 7.63 6.56
CA HIS A 49 -15.74 7.90 5.31
C HIS A 49 -14.37 8.54 5.56
N PHE A 50 -14.32 9.62 6.32
CA PHE A 50 -13.14 10.45 6.47
C PHE A 50 -12.09 9.92 7.46
N HIS A 51 -12.45 9.00 8.36
CA HIS A 51 -11.51 8.41 9.31
C HIS A 51 -10.87 7.11 8.80
N PHE A 52 -11.30 6.61 7.64
CA PHE A 52 -10.74 5.41 7.05
C PHE A 52 -9.56 5.74 6.13
N ASN A 53 -8.39 5.23 6.50
CA ASN A 53 -7.15 5.47 5.79
C ASN A 53 -6.75 4.24 4.97
N GLN A 54 -6.16 4.47 3.79
CA GLN A 54 -5.58 3.43 2.94
C GLN A 54 -4.20 3.84 2.46
N PHE A 55 -3.29 2.87 2.38
CA PHE A 55 -1.93 3.05 1.93
C PHE A 55 -1.50 1.84 1.09
N HIS A 56 -0.73 2.11 0.05
CA HIS A 56 -0.12 1.07 -0.76
C HIS A 56 1.29 1.52 -1.14
N PHE A 57 2.28 0.80 -0.63
CA PHE A 57 3.69 1.04 -0.85
C PHE A 57 4.28 -0.09 -1.69
N ILE A 58 5.18 0.28 -2.59
CA ILE A 58 6.04 -0.65 -3.32
C ILE A 58 7.48 -0.16 -3.17
N GLY A 59 8.39 -1.08 -2.90
CA GLY A 59 9.83 -0.82 -2.87
C GLY A 59 10.57 -1.79 -3.79
N LEU A 60 11.56 -1.28 -4.51
CA LEU A 60 12.51 -2.03 -5.32
C LEU A 60 13.91 -1.75 -4.75
N HIS A 61 14.65 -2.80 -4.42
CA HIS A 61 15.91 -2.69 -3.70
C HIS A 61 17.00 -3.52 -4.37
N SER A 62 18.14 -2.91 -4.61
CA SER A 62 19.39 -3.57 -5.02
C SER A 62 20.55 -3.02 -4.20
N GLN A 63 21.78 -3.49 -4.50
CA GLN A 63 22.98 -2.96 -3.86
C GLN A 63 23.28 -1.51 -4.25
N SER A 64 22.95 -1.10 -5.49
CA SER A 64 23.25 0.26 -5.99
C SER A 64 22.05 1.21 -5.87
N TYR A 65 20.81 0.71 -5.85
CA TYR A 65 19.62 1.56 -5.85
C TYR A 65 18.51 1.10 -4.88
N THR A 66 17.81 2.09 -4.32
CA THR A 66 16.49 1.89 -3.70
C THR A 66 15.49 2.82 -4.36
N LEU A 67 14.47 2.24 -5.00
CA LEU A 67 13.28 2.97 -5.42
C LEU A 67 12.15 2.65 -4.45
N ALA A 68 11.46 3.65 -3.95
CA ALA A 68 10.21 3.42 -3.24
C ALA A 68 9.13 4.38 -3.72
N CYS A 69 7.91 3.87 -3.82
CA CYS A 69 6.73 4.66 -4.14
C CYS A 69 5.57 4.31 -3.23
N ALA A 70 4.67 5.27 -3.06
CA ALA A 70 3.46 5.06 -2.31
C ALA A 70 2.27 5.79 -2.92
N ILE A 71 1.09 5.23 -2.73
CA ILE A 71 -0.19 5.91 -2.84
C ILE A 71 -0.89 5.82 -1.48
N ALA A 72 -1.20 6.98 -0.91
CA ALA A 72 -1.91 7.11 0.36
C ALA A 72 -3.19 7.93 0.16
N ASN A 73 -4.31 7.41 0.65
CA ASN A 73 -5.59 8.10 0.69
C ASN A 73 -6.12 8.09 2.12
N VAL A 74 -5.98 9.24 2.80
CA VAL A 74 -6.56 9.50 4.12
C VAL A 74 -7.86 10.30 4.00
N ARG A 75 -8.48 10.29 2.81
CA ARG A 75 -9.80 10.84 2.46
C ARG A 75 -9.89 12.37 2.45
N TYR A 76 -9.27 13.03 3.42
CA TYR A 76 -9.02 14.46 3.37
C TYR A 76 -7.96 14.82 2.34
N VAL A 77 -6.99 13.94 2.15
CA VAL A 77 -5.84 14.14 1.29
C VAL A 77 -5.49 12.82 0.61
N ALA A 78 -5.22 12.90 -0.69
CA ALA A 78 -4.46 11.87 -1.37
C ALA A 78 -3.03 12.36 -1.60
N ASN A 79 -2.07 11.48 -1.31
CA ASN A 79 -0.65 11.70 -1.55
C ASN A 79 -0.13 10.54 -2.39
N ALA A 80 0.65 10.85 -3.43
CA ALA A 80 1.51 9.88 -4.08
C ALA A 80 2.93 10.40 -4.15
N PHE A 81 3.90 9.54 -3.89
CA PHE A 81 5.30 9.89 -4.03
C PHE A 81 6.09 8.74 -4.64
N VAL A 82 7.23 9.09 -5.23
CA VAL A 82 8.28 8.16 -5.60
C VAL A 82 9.62 8.81 -5.32
N TYR A 83 10.57 8.03 -4.85
CA TYR A 83 11.96 8.45 -4.80
C TYR A 83 12.88 7.36 -5.34
N LEU A 84 13.99 7.79 -5.91
CA LEU A 84 15.12 6.94 -6.27
C LEU A 84 16.32 7.41 -5.46
N TYR A 85 16.92 6.47 -4.73
CA TYR A 85 18.13 6.67 -3.95
C TYR A 85 19.26 5.86 -4.57
N ASN A 86 20.40 6.53 -4.81
CA ASN A 86 21.62 5.90 -5.27
C ASN A 86 22.56 5.70 -4.07
N HIS A 87 22.89 4.43 -3.76
CA HIS A 87 23.70 4.05 -2.61
C HIS A 87 25.18 4.42 -2.77
N GLU A 88 25.68 4.51 -4.01
CA GLU A 88 27.07 4.87 -4.31
C GLU A 88 27.32 6.37 -4.13
N THR A 89 26.38 7.21 -4.59
CA THR A 89 26.52 8.67 -4.52
C THR A 89 25.85 9.31 -3.30
N GLY A 90 24.98 8.58 -2.61
CA GLY A 90 24.16 9.09 -1.51
C GLY A 90 23.08 10.08 -1.95
N GLN A 91 22.79 10.18 -3.24
CA GLN A 91 21.82 11.14 -3.78
C GLN A 91 20.40 10.57 -3.72
N MET A 92 19.45 11.40 -3.29
CA MET A 92 18.02 11.09 -3.25
C MET A 92 17.24 12.05 -4.14
N HIS A 93 16.57 11.49 -5.16
CA HIS A 93 15.64 12.23 -6.01
C HIS A 93 14.21 11.87 -5.63
N ARG A 94 13.41 12.83 -5.18
CA ARG A 94 12.05 12.60 -4.69
C ARG A 94 11.03 13.48 -5.41
N HIS A 95 9.93 12.86 -5.83
CA HIS A 95 8.74 13.53 -6.32
C HIS A 95 7.55 13.21 -5.41
N SER A 96 6.82 14.22 -4.96
CA SER A 96 5.63 14.07 -4.12
C SER A 96 4.50 14.94 -4.64
N PHE A 97 3.30 14.36 -4.65
CA PHE A 97 2.09 14.96 -5.19
C PHE A 97 0.97 14.83 -4.18
N ILE A 98 0.44 15.97 -3.75
CA ILE A 98 -0.66 16.03 -2.78
C ILE A 98 -1.88 16.66 -3.45
N GLN A 99 -3.08 16.12 -3.22
CA GLN A 99 -4.33 16.74 -3.64
C GLN A 99 -5.45 16.55 -2.61
N PRO A 100 -6.37 17.54 -2.48
CA PRO A 100 -7.40 17.49 -1.46
C PRO A 100 -8.49 16.46 -1.78
N LEU A 101 -9.22 16.05 -0.74
CA LEU A 101 -10.43 15.24 -0.79
C LEU A 101 -10.30 13.91 -1.53
N GLY A 102 -9.09 13.33 -1.54
CA GLY A 102 -8.83 12.08 -2.26
C GLY A 102 -9.08 12.18 -3.77
N LEU A 103 -9.14 13.39 -4.33
CA LEU A 103 -9.41 13.61 -5.75
C LEU A 103 -8.45 12.79 -6.60
N ARG A 104 -8.98 12.20 -7.69
CA ARG A 104 -8.21 11.40 -8.66
C ARG A 104 -7.31 10.32 -8.02
N CYS A 105 -7.73 9.80 -6.87
CA CYS A 105 -7.08 8.72 -6.15
C CYS A 105 -8.08 7.59 -5.90
N GLN A 106 -7.75 6.40 -6.36
CA GLN A 106 -8.56 5.19 -6.17
C GLN A 106 -7.69 4.13 -5.50
N GLN A 107 -8.20 3.48 -4.46
CA GLN A 107 -7.56 2.32 -3.85
C GLN A 107 -8.60 1.24 -3.60
N SER A 108 -8.36 0.06 -4.18
CA SER A 108 -9.16 -1.13 -3.94
C SER A 108 -9.06 -1.57 -2.48
N ASN A 109 -10.12 -2.20 -1.96
CA ASN A 109 -10.12 -2.86 -0.65
C ASN A 109 -9.55 -4.29 -0.71
N LYS A 110 -9.10 -4.73 -1.89
CA LYS A 110 -8.50 -6.03 -2.13
C LYS A 110 -6.98 -5.88 -2.04
N PRO A 111 -6.32 -6.34 -0.96
CA PRO A 111 -4.90 -6.10 -0.74
C PRO A 111 -4.02 -6.61 -1.88
N PHE A 112 -4.36 -7.77 -2.45
CA PHE A 112 -3.55 -8.45 -3.47
C PHE A 112 -4.15 -8.44 -4.89
N SER A 113 -5.47 -8.25 -5.02
CA SER A 113 -6.20 -8.31 -6.30
C SER A 113 -6.97 -7.02 -6.58
N GLY A 114 -6.24 -5.91 -6.59
CA GLY A 114 -6.84 -4.60 -6.65
C GLY A 114 -5.97 -3.57 -7.36
N LEU A 115 -6.63 -2.52 -7.86
CA LEU A 115 -5.97 -1.34 -8.40
C LEU A 115 -5.80 -0.29 -7.30
N SER A 116 -4.60 0.27 -7.20
CA SER A 116 -4.34 1.57 -6.59
C SER A 116 -3.87 2.52 -7.68
N ARG A 117 -4.55 3.65 -7.84
CA ARG A 117 -4.27 4.64 -8.88
C ARG A 117 -4.26 6.04 -8.29
N PHE A 118 -3.30 6.85 -8.71
CA PHE A 118 -3.27 8.28 -8.44
C PHE A 118 -2.88 9.04 -9.70
N SER A 119 -3.48 10.22 -9.93
CA SER A 119 -3.03 11.11 -11.00
C SER A 119 -3.14 12.59 -10.61
N LYS A 120 -2.14 13.39 -11.02
CA LYS A 120 -2.11 14.85 -10.86
C LYS A 120 -1.21 15.47 -11.93
N GLY A 121 -1.77 16.32 -12.79
CA GLY A 121 -1.01 16.92 -13.90
C GLY A 121 -0.45 15.84 -14.82
N SER A 122 0.87 15.88 -15.08
CA SER A 122 1.60 14.88 -15.85
C SER A 122 2.03 13.65 -15.06
N ALA A 123 1.70 13.57 -13.77
CA ALA A 123 2.05 12.45 -12.90
C ALA A 123 0.92 11.42 -12.84
N ARG A 124 1.24 10.16 -13.11
CA ARG A 124 0.37 8.99 -13.00
C ARG A 124 1.10 7.89 -12.25
N PHE A 125 0.40 7.30 -11.29
CA PHE A 125 0.87 6.15 -10.51
C PHE A 125 -0.21 5.09 -10.55
N GLU A 126 0.18 3.86 -10.84
CA GLU A 126 -0.67 2.68 -10.77
C GLU A 126 0.07 1.51 -10.16
N ILE A 127 -0.60 0.85 -9.22
CA ILE A 127 -0.18 -0.44 -8.65
C ILE A 127 -1.36 -1.38 -8.86
N LEU A 128 -1.19 -2.34 -9.76
CA LEU A 128 -2.21 -3.33 -10.10
C LEU A 128 -1.80 -4.70 -9.57
N GLY A 129 -2.51 -5.16 -8.54
CA GLY A 129 -2.37 -6.53 -8.03
C GLY A 129 -3.18 -7.53 -8.84
N ARG A 130 -2.59 -8.68 -9.18
CA ARG A 130 -3.24 -9.81 -9.83
C ARG A 130 -2.96 -11.10 -9.07
N ASN A 131 -3.97 -11.96 -9.00
CA ASN A 131 -3.82 -13.31 -8.47
C ASN A 131 -3.49 -14.28 -9.62
N GLN A 132 -2.84 -15.40 -9.30
CA GLN A 132 -2.56 -16.51 -10.22
C GLN A 132 -1.67 -16.17 -11.45
N PRO A 133 -0.34 -16.00 -11.28
CA PRO A 133 0.39 -15.97 -10.01
C PRO A 133 0.20 -14.64 -9.30
N ASN A 134 0.51 -14.64 -8.02
CA ASN A 134 0.45 -13.47 -7.18
C ASN A 134 1.52 -12.45 -7.63
N ARG A 135 1.11 -11.34 -8.27
CA ARG A 135 2.01 -10.28 -8.71
C ARG A 135 1.43 -8.88 -8.61
N TYR A 136 2.30 -7.89 -8.49
CA TYR A 136 1.97 -6.47 -8.69
C TYR A 136 2.61 -5.98 -9.98
N HIS A 137 1.86 -5.21 -10.76
CA HIS A 137 2.41 -4.40 -11.83
C HIS A 137 2.42 -2.94 -11.37
N LEU A 138 3.61 -2.34 -11.34
CA LEU A 138 3.87 -0.97 -11.00
C LEU A 138 4.10 -0.18 -12.28
N ASP A 139 3.28 0.83 -12.51
CA ASP A 139 3.38 1.79 -13.61
C ASP A 139 3.42 3.19 -13.03
N ILE A 140 4.55 3.88 -13.22
CA ILE A 140 4.69 5.29 -12.86
C ILE A 140 5.15 6.06 -14.08
N SER A 141 4.51 7.19 -14.35
CA SER A 141 4.99 8.17 -15.32
C SER A 141 4.88 9.58 -14.73
N ILE A 142 5.93 10.38 -14.86
CA ILE A 142 5.94 11.78 -14.45
C ILE A 142 6.57 12.59 -15.57
N GLY A 143 5.73 13.28 -16.35
CA GLY A 143 6.21 14.02 -17.53
C GLY A 143 6.92 13.11 -18.52
N LYS A 144 8.06 13.59 -19.06
CA LYS A 144 8.91 12.82 -19.99
C LYS A 144 10.14 12.22 -19.31
N ASP A 145 10.38 12.62 -18.06
CA ASP A 145 11.65 12.39 -17.40
C ASP A 145 11.66 11.10 -16.58
N ILE A 146 10.51 10.65 -16.08
CA ILE A 146 10.44 9.49 -15.20
C ILE A 146 9.41 8.50 -15.74
N ARG A 147 9.87 7.26 -15.92
CA ARG A 147 9.04 6.10 -16.24
C ARG A 147 9.51 4.91 -15.42
N VAL A 148 8.60 4.31 -14.67
CA VAL A 148 8.83 3.02 -13.99
C VAL A 148 7.81 2.04 -14.53
N ASP A 149 8.29 0.91 -15.01
CA ASP A 149 7.46 -0.22 -15.43
C ASP A 149 8.07 -1.46 -14.80
N ALA A 150 7.43 -1.98 -13.76
CA ALA A 150 7.97 -3.07 -12.98
C ALA A 150 6.91 -4.11 -12.68
N THR A 151 7.27 -5.38 -12.80
CA THR A 151 6.46 -6.49 -12.31
C THR A 151 7.15 -7.10 -11.09
N LEU A 152 6.41 -7.20 -9.99
CA LEU A 152 6.86 -7.81 -8.74
C LEU A 152 6.07 -9.10 -8.53
N THR A 153 6.73 -10.25 -8.60
CA THR A 153 6.09 -11.57 -8.51
C THR A 153 6.45 -12.27 -7.20
N GLN A 154 5.43 -12.77 -6.51
CA GLN A 154 5.57 -13.57 -5.30
C GLN A 154 6.08 -14.97 -5.64
N MET A 155 7.11 -15.43 -4.93
CA MET A 155 7.64 -16.78 -5.10
C MET A 155 6.73 -17.83 -4.44
N PRO A 156 6.63 -19.06 -4.98
CA PRO A 156 5.63 -20.05 -4.54
C PRO A 156 5.58 -20.39 -3.04
N GLN A 157 6.69 -20.25 -2.32
CA GLN A 157 6.81 -20.59 -0.90
C GLN A 157 6.72 -19.38 0.03
N GLN A 158 6.62 -18.16 -0.51
CA GLN A 158 6.53 -16.96 0.30
C GLN A 158 5.11 -16.76 0.78
N GLN A 159 4.95 -16.39 2.05
CA GLN A 159 3.67 -15.96 2.61
C GLN A 159 3.78 -14.50 3.05
N PRO A 160 2.76 -13.66 2.80
CA PRO A 160 2.74 -12.33 3.37
C PRO A 160 2.75 -12.36 4.89
N VAL A 161 3.37 -11.33 5.46
CA VAL A 161 3.08 -10.94 6.84
C VAL A 161 1.73 -10.23 6.82
N THR A 162 0.71 -10.91 7.34
CA THR A 162 -0.65 -10.36 7.45
C THR A 162 -0.99 -10.14 8.92
N LEU A 163 -1.34 -8.92 9.29
CA LEU A 163 -1.51 -8.51 10.68
C LEU A 163 -2.66 -7.51 10.83
N CYS A 164 -3.51 -7.71 11.83
CA CYS A 164 -4.47 -6.71 12.29
C CYS A 164 -4.22 -6.37 13.77
N THR A 165 -4.12 -5.09 14.08
CA THR A 165 -3.87 -4.58 15.43
C THR A 165 -4.90 -3.54 15.83
N ARG A 166 -5.09 -3.39 17.15
CA ARG A 166 -5.88 -2.29 17.72
C ARG A 166 -5.13 -0.97 17.54
N THR A 167 -5.84 0.11 17.27
CA THR A 167 -5.26 1.44 17.07
C THR A 167 -6.07 2.48 17.83
N GLY A 168 -5.52 2.97 18.96
CA GLY A 168 -6.30 3.83 19.85
C GLY A 168 -7.46 3.07 20.53
N TYR A 169 -8.49 3.80 20.95
CA TYR A 169 -9.62 3.23 21.69
C TYR A 169 -10.56 2.41 20.80
N ASN A 170 -11.03 3.02 19.70
CA ASN A 170 -12.06 2.44 18.80
C ASN A 170 -11.57 2.23 17.37
N GLY A 171 -10.26 2.13 17.18
CA GLY A 171 -9.64 1.98 15.87
C GLY A 171 -8.90 0.66 15.69
N TRP A 172 -8.54 0.37 14.44
CA TRP A 172 -7.76 -0.79 14.06
C TRP A 172 -6.95 -0.49 12.80
N ALA A 173 -5.88 -1.24 12.62
CA ALA A 173 -5.00 -1.15 11.47
C ALA A 173 -4.68 -2.56 10.99
N TYR A 174 -4.94 -2.78 9.71
CA TYR A 174 -4.59 -3.99 8.98
C TYR A 174 -3.42 -3.69 8.05
N THR A 175 -2.46 -4.61 7.98
CA THR A 175 -1.38 -4.57 7.01
C THR A 175 -1.15 -5.95 6.40
N GLN A 176 -0.77 -5.94 5.13
CA GLN A 176 -0.30 -7.09 4.39
C GLN A 176 1.00 -6.72 3.71
N LYS A 177 2.11 -7.31 4.19
CA LYS A 177 3.45 -7.02 3.69
C LYS A 177 4.04 -8.21 2.99
N HIS A 178 4.61 -7.98 1.82
CA HIS A 178 5.44 -8.93 1.10
C HIS A 178 6.85 -8.42 1.00
N THR A 179 7.80 -9.32 1.16
CA THR A 179 9.22 -9.05 1.03
C THR A 179 9.82 -10.06 0.07
N ASN A 180 10.92 -9.69 -0.56
CA ASN A 180 11.67 -10.55 -1.47
C ASN A 180 10.85 -11.03 -2.68
N LEU A 181 10.05 -10.13 -3.26
CA LEU A 181 9.37 -10.37 -4.53
C LEU A 181 10.41 -10.37 -5.65
N ALA A 182 10.32 -11.30 -6.59
CA ALA A 182 11.14 -11.28 -7.80
C ALA A 182 10.70 -10.08 -8.66
N THR A 183 11.66 -9.34 -9.22
CA THR A 183 11.36 -8.11 -9.96
C THR A 183 11.90 -8.16 -11.37
N GLU A 184 11.12 -7.61 -12.30
CA GLU A 184 11.50 -7.46 -13.71
C GLU A 184 10.93 -6.14 -14.27
N GLY A 185 11.57 -5.61 -15.31
CA GLY A 185 11.15 -4.37 -15.97
C GLY A 185 12.25 -3.33 -16.01
N PHE A 186 11.91 -2.05 -15.84
CA PHE A 186 12.88 -0.97 -15.91
C PHE A 186 12.49 0.27 -15.11
N ILE A 187 13.51 1.07 -14.78
CA ILE A 187 13.39 2.42 -14.26
C ILE A 187 14.12 3.34 -15.23
N GLN A 188 13.39 4.25 -15.87
CA GLN A 188 13.95 5.40 -16.55
C GLN A 188 13.84 6.59 -15.60
N TRP A 189 14.98 7.21 -15.28
CA TRP A 189 15.06 8.34 -14.39
C TRP A 189 15.95 9.43 -14.98
N HIS A 190 15.33 10.46 -15.56
CA HIS A 190 15.99 11.44 -16.41
C HIS A 190 16.79 10.75 -17.53
N LYS A 191 18.12 10.84 -17.47
CA LYS A 191 19.03 10.23 -18.45
C LYS A 191 19.41 8.79 -18.08
N ASP A 192 19.17 8.38 -16.85
CA ASP A 192 19.57 7.07 -16.35
C ASP A 192 18.51 6.02 -16.71
N SER A 193 18.98 4.86 -17.17
CA SER A 193 18.14 3.71 -17.47
C SER A 193 18.67 2.51 -16.68
N ILE A 194 17.83 1.97 -15.81
CA ILE A 194 18.17 0.89 -14.89
C ILE A 194 17.26 -0.29 -15.22
N ALA A 195 17.85 -1.38 -15.68
CA ALA A 195 17.15 -2.64 -15.87
C ALA A 195 16.85 -3.27 -14.51
N LEU A 196 15.60 -3.71 -14.32
CA LEU A 196 15.21 -4.50 -13.16
C LEU A 196 15.38 -5.97 -13.52
N GLU A 197 16.36 -6.60 -12.90
CA GLU A 197 16.63 -8.02 -13.04
C GLU A 197 16.41 -8.72 -11.70
N ALA A 198 15.76 -9.88 -11.72
CA ALA A 198 15.38 -10.61 -10.51
C ALA A 198 16.59 -11.10 -9.68
N THR A 199 17.79 -11.15 -10.27
CA THR A 199 19.06 -11.49 -9.62
C THR A 199 19.69 -10.32 -8.87
N VAL A 200 19.35 -9.09 -9.25
CA VAL A 200 19.95 -7.85 -8.73
C VAL A 200 18.97 -7.09 -7.83
N PHE A 201 17.69 -7.11 -8.18
CA PHE A 201 16.63 -6.39 -7.49
C PHE A 201 15.66 -7.30 -6.77
N SER A 202 15.32 -6.88 -5.56
CA SER A 202 14.34 -7.50 -4.69
C SER A 202 13.21 -6.52 -4.40
N GLY A 203 11.98 -7.00 -4.55
CA GLY A 203 10.77 -6.20 -4.41
C GLY A 203 10.12 -6.35 -3.04
N SER A 204 9.40 -5.32 -2.62
CA SER A 204 8.60 -5.32 -1.40
C SER A 204 7.27 -4.60 -1.65
N SER A 205 6.24 -5.02 -0.91
CA SER A 205 4.90 -4.45 -0.95
C SER A 205 4.39 -4.29 0.48
N ASP A 206 3.74 -3.16 0.78
CA ASP A 206 3.00 -2.93 2.01
C ASP A 206 1.64 -2.34 1.63
N TRP A 207 0.59 -3.14 1.78
CA TRP A 207 -0.78 -2.67 1.67
C TRP A 207 -1.37 -2.56 3.07
N SER A 208 -1.89 -1.39 3.42
CA SER A 208 -2.38 -1.11 4.76
C SER A 208 -3.69 -0.31 4.73
N CYS A 209 -4.58 -0.58 5.66
CA CYS A 209 -5.79 0.22 5.85
C CYS A 209 -6.28 0.20 7.30
N GLY A 210 -7.22 1.10 7.61
CA GLY A 210 -7.96 1.03 8.86
C GLY A 210 -8.44 2.38 9.39
N TYR A 211 -9.06 2.32 10.56
CA TYR A 211 -9.44 3.49 11.36
C TYR A 211 -8.30 3.78 12.32
N MET A 212 -7.31 4.53 11.84
CA MET A 212 -6.07 4.79 12.57
C MET A 212 -6.21 6.03 13.47
N ARG A 213 -5.24 6.23 14.37
CA ARG A 213 -5.18 7.47 15.15
C ARG A 213 -5.02 8.66 14.22
N ARG A 214 -5.64 9.79 14.59
CA ARG A 214 -5.53 11.05 13.85
C ARG A 214 -4.09 11.58 13.83
N GLU A 215 -3.40 11.41 14.96
CA GLU A 215 -2.00 11.77 15.12
C GLU A 215 -1.17 10.50 15.20
N THR A 216 -0.18 10.41 14.32
CA THR A 216 0.72 9.27 14.21
C THR A 216 2.12 9.80 13.91
N ALA A 217 3.12 9.26 14.60
CA ALA A 217 4.52 9.45 14.26
C ALA A 217 4.98 8.21 13.48
N TRP A 218 5.65 8.42 12.36
CA TRP A 218 6.12 7.35 11.49
C TRP A 218 7.64 7.43 11.37
N ASN A 219 8.27 6.29 11.63
CA ASN A 219 9.64 6.02 11.22
C ASN A 219 9.56 4.72 10.44
N TRP A 220 9.72 4.80 9.12
CA TRP A 220 9.56 3.68 8.20
C TRP A 220 10.94 3.25 7.70
#